data_AF-A0A7S1C9Z1-F1
#
_entry.id   AF-A0A7S1C9Z1-F1
#
_cell.length_a   1.000
_cell.length_b   1.000
_cell.length_c   1.000
_cell.angle_alpha   90.00
_cell.angle_beta   90.00
_cell.angle_gamma   90.00
#
_symmetry.space_group_name_H-M   'P 1'
#
loop_
_entity.id
_entity.type
_entity.pdbx_description
1 polymer ?
#
loop_
_entity_poly.entity_id
_entity_poly.type
_entity_poly.pdbx_seq_one_letter_code
_entity_poly.pdbx_strand_id
1 'polypeptide(L)'
;AGGAAAVKPAVSSAAASASLKAKASNKYEKQLLSEVVPAHMLGVRFEDVGALADVKAALREIVIAPLRHKKLFSKGQLAKGVKGVLLFGPPGTGKTMLAKAVANECEANFISIK
;
A
#
# COMPACT_ATOMS: atom_id res chain seq x y z
N ALA A 1 16.53 26.31 -6.86
CA ALA A 1 15.06 26.20 -6.82
C ALA A 1 14.67 24.75 -6.48
N GLY A 2 14.79 24.37 -5.21
CA GLY A 2 14.42 23.03 -4.74
C GLY A 2 13.11 23.15 -3.99
N GLY A 3 11.99 23.00 -4.70
CA GLY A 3 10.67 22.99 -4.07
C GLY A 3 10.55 21.75 -3.19
N ALA A 4 10.72 21.92 -1.89
CA ALA A 4 10.30 20.96 -0.88
C ALA A 4 8.79 20.78 -1.05
N ALA A 5 8.40 19.79 -1.85
CA ALA A 5 7.01 19.39 -1.99
C ALA A 5 6.58 18.83 -0.65
N ALA A 6 5.97 19.71 0.15
CA ALA A 6 5.34 19.42 1.42
C ALA A 6 4.56 18.11 1.29
N VAL A 7 5.12 17.05 1.90
CA VAL A 7 4.44 15.78 2.11
C VAL A 7 3.32 16.11 3.08
N LYS A 8 2.13 16.41 2.54
CA LYS A 8 0.91 16.51 3.34
C LYS A 8 0.79 15.20 4.11
N PRO A 9 0.51 15.25 5.43
CA PRO A 9 0.45 14.06 6.25
C PRO A 9 -0.69 13.21 5.69
N ALA A 10 -0.34 12.09 5.06
CA ALA A 10 -1.30 11.15 4.52
C ALA A 10 -1.92 10.40 5.70
N VAL A 11 -2.89 11.06 6.35
CA VAL A 11 -3.90 10.48 7.24
C VAL A 11 -3.31 9.47 8.24
N SER A 12 -2.99 9.98 9.44
CA SER A 12 -2.81 9.22 10.69
C SER A 12 -3.42 7.81 10.61
N SER A 13 -2.57 6.79 10.58
CA SER A 13 -2.95 5.37 10.44
C SER A 13 -3.89 4.86 11.56
N ALA A 14 -4.01 5.59 12.66
CA ALA A 14 -5.05 5.37 13.69
C ALA A 14 -6.44 5.82 13.23
N ALA A 15 -6.53 6.87 12.40
CA ALA A 15 -7.79 7.35 11.82
C ALA A 15 -8.32 6.42 10.71
N ALA A 16 -7.45 5.69 10.00
CA ALA A 16 -7.86 4.81 8.91
C ALA A 16 -8.65 3.58 9.40
N SER A 17 -8.15 2.88 10.43
CA SER A 17 -8.83 1.73 11.05
C SER A 17 -10.08 2.16 11.83
N ALA A 18 -10.08 3.36 12.46
CA ALA A 18 -11.27 3.93 13.08
C ALA A 18 -12.35 4.35 12.07
N SER A 19 -11.97 4.94 10.93
CA SER A 19 -12.91 5.37 9.88
C SER A 19 -13.53 4.20 9.11
N LEU A 20 -12.83 3.05 9.03
CA LEU A 20 -13.35 1.81 8.47
C LEU A 20 -14.38 1.12 9.39
N LYS A 21 -14.19 1.16 10.71
CA LYS A 21 -15.18 0.65 11.69
C LYS A 21 -16.52 1.37 11.59
N ALA A 22 -16.52 2.67 11.30
CA ALA A 22 -17.73 3.48 11.16
C ALA A 22 -18.48 3.25 9.84
N LYS A 23 -17.82 2.69 8.81
CA LYS A 23 -18.40 2.48 7.46
C LYS A 23 -18.84 1.05 7.19
N ALA A 24 -18.43 0.08 8.01
CA ALA A 24 -18.76 -1.32 7.81
C ALA A 24 -20.21 -1.61 8.19
N SER A 25 -21.05 -1.80 7.18
CA SER A 25 -22.49 -2.08 7.34
C SER A 25 -22.80 -3.58 7.33
N ASN A 26 -21.97 -4.37 6.66
CA ASN A 26 -22.23 -5.80 6.42
C ASN A 26 -21.43 -6.73 7.37
N LYS A 27 -21.97 -7.93 7.64
CA LYS A 27 -21.35 -8.95 8.51
C LYS A 27 -19.94 -9.34 8.02
N TYR A 28 -19.75 -9.44 6.71
CA TYR A 28 -18.46 -9.79 6.10
C TYR A 28 -17.41 -8.67 6.24
N GLU A 29 -17.83 -7.41 6.08
CA GLU A 29 -16.92 -6.27 6.25
C GLU A 29 -16.38 -6.22 7.69
N LYS A 30 -17.24 -6.49 8.67
CA LYS A 30 -16.84 -6.57 10.08
C LYS A 30 -15.81 -7.68 10.35
N GLN A 31 -15.89 -8.80 9.64
CA GLN A 31 -14.93 -9.89 9.77
C GLN A 31 -13.58 -9.56 9.11
N LEU A 32 -13.57 -8.79 8.01
CA LEU A 32 -12.33 -8.31 7.40
C LEU A 32 -11.63 -7.25 8.26
N LEU A 33 -12.38 -6.45 9.04
CA LEU A 33 -11.81 -5.44 9.92
C LEU A 33 -10.84 -6.02 10.96
N SER A 34 -11.03 -7.27 11.40
CA SER A 34 -10.09 -7.93 12.33
C SER A 34 -8.77 -8.33 11.69
N GLU A 35 -8.72 -8.43 10.36
CA GLU A 35 -7.52 -8.80 9.59
C GLU A 35 -6.73 -7.58 9.08
N VAL A 36 -7.24 -6.37 9.33
CA VAL A 36 -6.58 -5.13 8.94
C VAL A 36 -5.42 -4.83 9.88
N VAL A 37 -4.20 -4.83 9.34
CA VAL A 37 -2.98 -4.43 10.03
C VAL A 37 -2.55 -3.04 9.54
N PRO A 38 -2.38 -2.06 10.44
CA PRO A 38 -1.92 -0.73 10.05
C PRO A 38 -0.43 -0.75 9.67
N ALA A 39 -0.04 0.13 8.74
CA ALA A 39 1.31 0.22 8.19
C ALA A 39 2.43 0.25 9.25
N HIS A 40 2.26 1.06 10.31
CA HIS A 40 3.26 1.23 11.36
C HIS A 40 3.57 -0.04 12.15
N MET A 41 2.66 -1.02 12.14
CA MET A 41 2.80 -2.28 12.88
C MET A 41 3.46 -3.39 12.04
N LEU A 42 3.65 -3.16 10.73
CA LEU A 42 4.21 -4.16 9.82
C LEU A 42 5.70 -4.40 10.02
N GLY A 43 6.44 -3.44 10.60
CA GLY A 43 7.84 -3.59 11.00
C GLY A 43 8.83 -3.95 9.87
N VAL A 44 8.41 -3.88 8.61
CA VAL A 44 9.19 -4.25 7.43
C VAL A 44 9.23 -3.08 6.46
N ARG A 45 10.42 -2.74 5.99
CA ARG A 45 10.69 -1.67 5.01
C ARG A 45 11.29 -2.26 3.74
N PHE A 46 11.34 -1.47 2.68
CA PHE A 46 11.99 -1.89 1.43
C PHE A 46 13.49 -2.15 1.57
N GLU A 47 14.13 -1.56 2.58
CA GLU A 47 15.53 -1.78 2.96
C GLU A 47 15.75 -3.20 3.49
N ASP A 48 14.75 -3.77 4.17
CA ASP A 48 14.84 -5.09 4.79
C ASP A 48 14.67 -6.23 3.77
N VAL A 49 14.14 -5.93 2.57
CA VAL A 49 14.04 -6.87 1.46
C VAL A 49 15.33 -6.83 0.65
N GLY A 50 16.16 -7.87 0.70
CA GLY A 50 17.36 -7.95 -0.14
C GLY A 50 17.05 -8.13 -1.63
N ALA A 51 17.96 -7.67 -2.50
CA ALA A 51 17.87 -7.81 -3.97
C ALA A 51 16.59 -7.21 -4.60
N LEU A 52 16.25 -7.62 -5.84
CA LEU A 52 14.99 -7.28 -6.52
C LEU A 52 14.79 -5.77 -6.82
N ALA A 53 15.87 -5.05 -7.11
CA ALA A 53 15.82 -3.60 -7.39
C ALA A 53 14.81 -3.23 -8.49
N ASP A 54 14.77 -4.01 -9.57
CA ASP A 54 13.85 -3.79 -10.69
C ASP A 54 12.39 -3.97 -10.27
N VAL A 55 12.09 -5.01 -9.48
CA VAL A 55 10.74 -5.27 -8.97
C VAL A 55 10.31 -4.16 -8.00
N LYS A 56 11.22 -3.70 -7.14
CA LYS A 56 10.96 -2.57 -6.24
C LYS A 56 10.66 -1.29 -7.00
N ALA A 57 11.43 -1.01 -8.06
CA ALA A 57 11.22 0.16 -8.93
C ALA A 57 9.86 0.07 -9.64
N ALA A 58 9.55 -1.08 -10.24
CA ALA A 58 8.27 -1.33 -10.89
C ALA A 58 7.09 -1.15 -9.91
N LEU A 59 7.17 -1.70 -8.69
CA LEU A 59 6.14 -1.54 -7.67
C LEU A 59 5.96 -0.09 -7.22
N ARG A 60 7.05 0.69 -7.13
CA ARG A 60 6.97 2.13 -6.83
C ARG A 60 6.21 2.90 -7.90
N GLU A 61 6.48 2.62 -9.16
CA GLU A 61 5.81 3.29 -10.26
C GLU A 61 4.35 2.86 -10.40
N ILE A 62 4.09 1.56 -10.25
CA ILE A 62 2.76 0.96 -10.42
C ILE A 62 1.82 1.27 -9.24
N VAL A 63 2.34 1.30 -8.01
CA VAL A 63 1.53 1.42 -6.79
C VAL A 63 1.69 2.80 -6.15
N ILE A 64 2.92 3.25 -5.90
CA ILE A 64 3.16 4.48 -5.14
C ILE A 64 2.85 5.73 -5.97
N ALA A 65 3.26 5.78 -7.24
CA ALA A 65 3.03 6.95 -8.09
C ALA A 65 1.53 7.31 -8.27
N PRO A 66 0.61 6.37 -8.58
CA PRO A 66 -0.81 6.71 -8.69
C PRO A 66 -1.45 7.06 -7.34
N LEU A 67 -0.96 6.49 -6.23
CA LEU A 67 -1.45 6.83 -4.89
C LEU A 67 -1.07 8.27 -4.48
N ARG A 68 0.15 8.72 -4.82
CA ARG A 68 0.61 10.08 -4.53
C ARG A 68 0.01 11.13 -5.46
N HIS A 69 -0.19 10.81 -6.74
CA HIS A 69 -0.59 11.77 -7.77
C HIS A 69 -2.04 11.58 -8.28
N LYS A 70 -2.99 11.30 -7.38
CA LYS A 70 -4.40 11.05 -7.74
C LYS A 70 -5.03 12.08 -8.69
N LYS A 71 -4.64 13.36 -8.60
CA LYS A 71 -5.17 14.43 -9.48
C LYS A 71 -4.78 14.27 -10.96
N LEU A 72 -3.58 13.75 -11.23
CA LEU A 72 -3.09 13.51 -12.58
C LEU A 72 -3.73 12.25 -13.17
N PHE A 73 -3.89 11.21 -12.33
CA PHE A 73 -4.49 9.93 -12.72
C PHE A 73 -6.03 9.91 -12.71
N SER A 74 -6.71 10.94 -12.19
CA SER A 74 -8.18 10.98 -12.17
C SER A 74 -8.79 11.75 -13.34
N LYS A 75 -8.02 12.60 -14.03
CA LYS A 75 -8.51 13.52 -15.07
C LYS A 75 -7.92 13.30 -16.47
N GLY A 76 -6.75 12.69 -16.57
CA GLY A 76 -6.13 12.38 -17.86
C GLY A 76 -6.67 11.06 -18.45
N GLN A 77 -6.83 11.02 -19.77
CA GLN A 77 -7.09 9.79 -20.56
C GLN A 77 -6.01 8.71 -20.40
N LEU A 78 -4.93 8.99 -19.64
CA LEU A 78 -3.77 8.13 -19.42
C LEU A 78 -3.96 7.08 -18.31
N ALA A 79 -5.05 7.11 -17.54
CA ALA A 79 -5.05 6.45 -16.24
C ALA A 79 -6.07 5.31 -16.10
N LYS A 80 -5.82 4.21 -16.81
CA LYS A 80 -6.26 2.90 -16.30
C LYS A 80 -5.24 2.47 -15.25
N GLY A 81 -5.38 3.00 -14.03
CA GLY A 81 -4.51 2.62 -12.90
C GLY A 81 -4.45 1.10 -12.77
N VAL A 82 -3.26 0.57 -12.46
CA VAL A 82 -3.06 -0.88 -12.35
C VAL A 82 -4.03 -1.45 -11.32
N LYS A 83 -4.84 -2.42 -11.74
CA LYS A 83 -5.90 -3.01 -10.92
C LYS A 83 -5.36 -3.96 -9.84
N GLY A 84 -4.19 -4.54 -10.07
CA GLY A 84 -3.54 -5.44 -9.13
C GLY A 84 -2.19 -5.90 -9.66
N VAL A 85 -1.33 -6.36 -8.75
CA VAL A 85 -0.02 -6.95 -9.06
C VAL A 85 -0.02 -8.37 -8.52
N LEU A 86 0.42 -9.32 -9.34
CA LEU A 86 0.60 -10.71 -8.92
C LEU A 86 2.10 -10.99 -8.72
N LEU A 87 2.48 -11.36 -7.52
CA LEU A 87 3.83 -11.82 -7.20
C LEU A 87 3.86 -13.35 -7.22
N PHE A 88 4.64 -13.96 -8.11
CA PHE A 88 4.76 -15.41 -8.23
C PHE A 88 6.20 -15.90 -8.04
N GLY A 89 6.38 -17.20 -7.79
CA GLY A 89 7.69 -17.87 -7.72
C GLY A 89 7.79 -18.87 -6.56
N PRO A 90 8.97 -19.47 -6.33
CA PRO A 90 9.20 -20.46 -5.27
C PRO A 90 8.85 -19.92 -3.87
N PRO A 91 8.44 -20.78 -2.92
CA PRO A 91 8.27 -20.37 -1.52
C PRO A 91 9.60 -19.91 -0.93
N GLY A 92 9.57 -18.99 0.05
CA GLY A 92 10.79 -18.46 0.69
C GLY A 92 11.47 -17.27 -0.01
N THR A 93 11.00 -16.86 -1.19
CA THR A 93 11.54 -15.69 -1.93
C THR A 93 11.02 -14.33 -1.44
N GLY A 94 10.44 -14.27 -0.24
CA GLY A 94 10.06 -12.99 0.39
C GLY A 94 8.87 -12.24 -0.23
N LYS A 95 8.06 -12.85 -1.10
CA LYS A 95 6.87 -12.20 -1.71
C LYS A 95 5.94 -11.52 -0.71
N THR A 96 5.58 -12.23 0.36
CA THR A 96 4.72 -11.68 1.43
C THR A 96 5.43 -10.55 2.18
N MET A 97 6.75 -10.65 2.35
CA MET A 97 7.56 -9.63 3.00
C MET A 97 7.64 -8.35 2.16
N LEU A 98 7.77 -8.50 0.83
CA LEU A 98 7.72 -7.40 -0.13
C LEU A 98 6.34 -6.71 -0.13
N ALA A 99 5.25 -7.48 -0.08
CA ALA A 99 3.91 -6.90 0.02
C ALA A 99 3.73 -6.06 1.30
N LYS A 100 4.25 -6.52 2.44
CA LYS A 100 4.25 -5.77 3.70
C LYS A 100 5.11 -4.50 3.61
N ALA A 101 6.29 -4.58 2.98
CA ALA A 101 7.16 -3.43 2.75
C ALA A 101 6.48 -2.36 1.89
N VAL A 102 5.77 -2.78 0.82
CA VAL A 102 4.97 -1.88 -0.04
C VAL A 102 3.88 -1.18 0.75
N ALA A 103 3.13 -1.92 1.58
CA ALA A 103 2.08 -1.34 2.41
C ALA A 103 2.66 -0.30 3.38
N ASN A 104 3.84 -0.58 3.97
CA ASN A 104 4.51 0.34 4.86
C ASN A 104 4.98 1.63 4.13
N GLU A 105 5.60 1.51 2.96
CA GLU A 105 6.09 2.68 2.18
C GLU A 105 4.93 3.53 1.61
N CYS A 106 3.76 2.93 1.39
CA CYS A 106 2.54 3.63 0.99
C CYS A 106 1.75 4.23 2.16
N GLU A 107 2.16 3.99 3.41
CA GLU A 107 1.36 4.27 4.62
C GLU A 107 -0.07 3.70 4.52
N ALA A 108 -0.21 2.53 3.89
CA ALA A 108 -1.48 1.90 3.58
C ALA A 108 -1.81 0.76 4.55
N ASN A 109 -3.10 0.50 4.72
CA ASN A 109 -3.58 -0.64 5.49
C ASN A 109 -3.27 -1.95 4.75
N PHE A 110 -2.73 -2.93 5.47
CA PHE A 110 -2.47 -4.26 4.96
C PHE A 110 -3.57 -5.22 5.42
N ILE A 111 -4.15 -5.98 4.49
CA ILE A 111 -5.19 -6.97 4.79
C ILE A 111 -4.62 -8.33 4.45
N SER A 112 -4.53 -9.21 5.45
CA SER A 112 -4.02 -10.56 5.28
C SER A 112 -5.17 -11.57 5.31
N ILE A 113 -5.70 -11.90 4.14
CA ILE A 113 -6.72 -12.94 4.01
C ILE A 113 -6.02 -14.30 4.09
N LYS A 114 -6.44 -15.14 5.05
CA LYS A 114 -5.87 -16.47 5.28
C LYS A 114 -6.89 -17.57 5.05
#